data_AF-A0A356IN42-F1
#
_entry.id   AF-A0A356IN42-F1
#
_cell.length_a   1.000
_cell.length_b   1.000
_cell.length_c   1.000
_cell.angle_alpha   90.00
_cell.angle_beta   90.00
_cell.angle_gamma   90.00
#
_symmetry.space_group_name_H-M   'P 1'
#
loop_
_entity.id
_entity.type
_entity.pdbx_description
1 polymer ?
#
loop_
_entity_poly.entity_id
_entity_poly.type
_entity_poly.pdbx_seq_one_letter_code
_entity_poly.pdbx_strand_id
1 'polypeptide(L)'
;LFIGMVLALQGYNILNRYGSEQALGQMVALTLLRELGPVVTALLFAGRAGSALTAEIGLMKTTEQLASMEMIGVDPLRRIVSPRFWAGAICMPTLALIFSSVGVLGAYAVGVLWLGVDGGSFWSNMQNSVEWGDDVLNGVIKSVVFGVVVTWIAVFQGYDTVPTSEGISRATTRTVVYASLAVLGLDFILTAVMFGEL
;
A
#
# COMPACT_ATOMS: atom_id res chain seq x y z
N LEU A 1 -5.79 -3.38 -11.22
CA LEU A 1 -6.57 -3.98 -12.33
C LEU A 1 -7.24 -5.29 -11.92
N PHE A 2 -6.51 -6.39 -11.78
CA PHE A 2 -7.08 -7.72 -11.46
C PHE A 2 -7.92 -7.73 -10.19
N ILE A 3 -7.47 -7.07 -9.12
CA ILE A 3 -8.25 -6.96 -7.88
C ILE A 3 -9.60 -6.27 -8.13
N GLY A 4 -9.62 -5.19 -8.91
CA GLY A 4 -10.87 -4.50 -9.30
C GLY A 4 -11.81 -5.37 -10.14
N MET A 5 -11.25 -6.15 -11.09
CA MET A 5 -12.02 -7.10 -11.90
C MET A 5 -12.70 -8.17 -11.03
N VAL A 6 -11.94 -8.74 -10.07
CA VAL A 6 -12.46 -9.77 -9.16
C VAL A 6 -13.51 -9.18 -8.22
N LEU A 7 -13.28 -7.99 -7.66
CA LEU A 7 -14.24 -7.31 -6.81
C LEU A 7 -15.54 -7.01 -7.55
N ALA A 8 -15.49 -6.54 -8.79
CA ALA A 8 -16.68 -6.29 -9.59
C ALA A 8 -17.47 -7.57 -9.88
N LEU A 9 -16.77 -8.66 -10.24
CA LEU A 9 -17.41 -9.94 -10.52
C LEU A 9 -18.10 -10.52 -9.28
N GLN A 10 -17.41 -10.55 -8.15
CA GLN A 10 -17.99 -11.05 -6.89
C GLN A 10 -19.09 -10.12 -6.38
N GLY A 11 -18.85 -8.82 -6.43
CA GLY A 11 -19.78 -7.81 -5.99
C GLY A 11 -21.09 -7.82 -6.76
N TYR A 12 -21.03 -7.99 -8.09
CA TYR A 12 -22.21 -8.13 -8.93
C TYR A 12 -23.04 -9.35 -8.55
N ASN A 13 -22.41 -10.51 -8.35
CA ASN A 13 -23.11 -11.74 -7.96
C ASN A 13 -23.85 -11.61 -6.62
N ILE A 14 -23.33 -10.78 -5.71
CA ILE A 14 -24.00 -10.47 -4.44
C ILE A 14 -25.16 -9.50 -4.69
N LEU A 15 -24.91 -8.37 -5.35
CA LEU A 15 -25.89 -7.30 -5.55
C LEU A 15 -27.07 -7.69 -6.44
N ASN A 16 -26.83 -8.51 -7.46
CA ASN A 16 -27.88 -9.00 -8.37
C ASN A 16 -28.92 -9.86 -7.62
N ARG A 17 -28.52 -10.58 -6.56
CA ARG A 17 -29.47 -11.34 -5.72
C ARG A 17 -30.46 -10.44 -4.98
N TYR A 18 -30.09 -9.19 -4.74
CA TYR A 18 -30.91 -8.19 -4.07
C TYR A 18 -31.45 -7.12 -5.03
N GLY A 19 -31.31 -7.33 -6.36
CA GLY A 19 -31.77 -6.39 -7.38
C GLY A 19 -31.10 -5.02 -7.32
N SER A 20 -29.88 -4.95 -6.79
CA SER A 20 -29.15 -3.70 -6.52
C SER A 20 -27.86 -3.60 -7.33
N GLU A 21 -27.78 -4.17 -8.54
CA GLU A 21 -26.54 -4.14 -9.33
C GLU A 21 -26.04 -2.73 -9.68
N GLN A 22 -26.91 -1.72 -9.63
CA GLN A 22 -26.53 -0.31 -9.85
C GLN A 22 -25.61 0.24 -8.75
N ALA A 23 -25.60 -0.36 -7.55
CA ALA A 23 -24.72 0.02 -6.43
C ALA A 23 -23.29 -0.56 -6.56
N LEU A 24 -22.99 -1.29 -7.64
CA LEU A 24 -21.69 -1.93 -7.84
C LEU A 24 -20.53 -0.91 -7.83
N GLY A 25 -20.71 0.25 -8.47
CA GLY A 25 -19.68 1.29 -8.54
C GLY A 25 -19.35 1.86 -7.16
N GLN A 26 -20.37 2.16 -6.36
CA GLN A 26 -20.22 2.62 -4.98
C GLN A 26 -19.46 1.59 -4.13
N MET A 27 -19.91 0.33 -4.14
CA MET A 27 -19.29 -0.71 -3.31
C MET A 27 -17.82 -0.90 -3.66
N VAL A 28 -17.47 -0.97 -4.94
CA VAL A 28 -16.08 -1.11 -5.38
C VAL A 28 -15.24 0.10 -4.96
N ALA A 29 -15.73 1.31 -5.21
CA ALA A 29 -14.98 2.53 -4.92
C ALA A 29 -14.67 2.67 -3.43
N LEU A 30 -15.68 2.49 -2.57
CA LEU A 30 -15.51 2.57 -1.12
C LEU A 30 -14.58 1.48 -0.59
N THR A 31 -14.72 0.24 -1.07
CA THR A 31 -13.85 -0.87 -0.66
C THR A 31 -12.39 -0.62 -1.05
N LEU A 32 -12.14 -0.08 -2.24
CA LEU A 32 -10.78 0.25 -2.70
C LEU A 32 -10.19 1.45 -1.96
N LEU A 33 -10.96 2.52 -1.75
CA LEU A 33 -10.43 3.74 -1.13
C LEU A 33 -10.17 3.57 0.37
N ARG A 34 -11.08 2.91 1.10
CA ARG A 34 -11.00 2.81 2.56
C ARG A 34 -10.06 1.72 3.07
N GLU A 35 -10.04 0.57 2.39
CA GLU A 35 -9.39 -0.64 2.91
C GLU A 35 -8.35 -1.19 1.91
N LEU A 36 -8.82 -1.77 0.80
CA LEU A 36 -7.98 -2.62 -0.03
C LEU A 36 -6.87 -1.84 -0.75
N GLY A 37 -7.11 -0.59 -1.12
CA GLY A 37 -6.12 0.24 -1.83
C GLY A 37 -4.86 0.47 -1.00
N PRO A 38 -4.96 1.14 0.15
CA PRO A 38 -3.81 1.38 1.02
C PRO A 38 -3.14 0.09 1.50
N VAL A 39 -3.93 -0.90 1.96
CA VAL A 39 -3.40 -2.12 2.58
C VAL A 39 -2.68 -3.01 1.58
N VAL A 40 -3.30 -3.33 0.44
CA VAL A 40 -2.69 -4.22 -0.55
C VAL A 40 -1.48 -3.56 -1.18
N THR A 41 -1.54 -2.25 -1.44
CA THR A 41 -0.37 -1.51 -1.95
C THR A 41 0.79 -1.57 -0.96
N ALA A 42 0.54 -1.39 0.35
CA ALA A 42 1.57 -1.49 1.38
C ALA A 42 2.22 -2.88 1.46
N LEU A 43 1.43 -3.95 1.37
CA LEU A 43 1.95 -5.33 1.38
C LEU A 43 2.84 -5.61 0.15
N LEU A 44 2.42 -5.17 -1.04
CA LEU A 44 3.21 -5.30 -2.26
C LEU A 44 4.48 -4.43 -2.21
N PHE A 45 4.38 -3.21 -1.66
CA PHE A 45 5.51 -2.31 -1.46
C PHE A 45 6.54 -2.91 -0.50
N ALA A 46 6.10 -3.48 0.64
CA ALA A 46 6.97 -4.18 1.58
C ALA A 46 7.71 -5.34 0.90
N GLY A 47 6.99 -6.15 0.11
CA GLY A 47 7.56 -7.30 -0.59
C GLY A 47 8.58 -6.94 -1.67
N ARG A 48 8.32 -5.87 -2.45
CA ARG A 48 9.20 -5.45 -3.55
C ARG A 48 10.23 -4.40 -3.13
N ALA A 49 9.77 -3.21 -2.78
CA ALA A 49 10.63 -2.06 -2.49
C ALA A 49 11.29 -2.19 -1.11
N GLY A 50 10.55 -2.64 -0.09
CA GLY A 50 11.09 -2.85 1.26
C GLY A 50 12.21 -3.90 1.29
N SER A 51 12.00 -5.03 0.62
CA SER A 51 13.02 -6.07 0.45
C SER A 51 14.26 -5.55 -0.29
N ALA A 52 14.08 -4.80 -1.37
CA ALA A 52 15.18 -4.23 -2.13
C ALA A 52 16.00 -3.22 -1.31
N LEU A 53 15.33 -2.33 -0.56
CA LEU A 53 15.98 -1.37 0.35
C LEU A 53 16.79 -2.07 1.44
N THR A 54 16.24 -3.13 2.02
CA THR A 54 16.93 -3.94 3.05
C THR A 54 18.21 -4.56 2.47
N ALA A 55 18.10 -5.18 1.28
CA ALA A 55 19.21 -5.84 0.62
C ALA A 55 20.30 -4.85 0.18
N GLU A 56 19.92 -3.69 -0.35
CA GLU A 56 20.85 -2.65 -0.79
C GLU A 56 21.70 -2.13 0.39
N ILE A 57 21.06 -1.76 1.51
CA ILE A 57 21.78 -1.27 2.69
C ILE A 57 22.65 -2.38 3.29
N GLY A 58 22.14 -3.61 3.36
CA GLY A 58 22.91 -4.76 3.85
C GLY A 58 24.14 -5.08 2.99
N LEU A 59 24.05 -4.89 1.67
CA LEU A 59 25.18 -5.03 0.75
C LEU A 59 26.21 -3.91 0.96
N MET A 60 25.77 -2.67 1.12
CA MET A 60 26.67 -1.54 1.45
C MET A 60 27.40 -1.76 2.77
N LYS A 61 26.73 -2.37 3.76
CA LYS A 61 27.35 -2.75 5.05
C LYS A 61 28.40 -3.84 4.86
N THR A 62 28.09 -4.88 4.09
CA THR A 62 28.99 -6.02 3.88
C THR A 62 30.23 -5.66 3.05
N THR A 63 30.11 -4.65 2.19
CA THR A 63 31.23 -4.10 1.40
C THR A 63 31.96 -2.96 2.11
N GLU A 64 31.69 -2.74 3.40
CA GLU A 64 32.30 -1.70 4.25
C GLU A 64 32.12 -0.26 3.72
N GLN A 65 31.16 -0.03 2.81
CA GLN A 65 30.90 1.30 2.26
C GLN A 65 30.35 2.26 3.32
N LEU A 66 29.53 1.76 4.24
CA LEU A 66 28.99 2.55 5.35
C LEU A 66 30.10 3.01 6.31
N ALA A 67 31.00 2.08 6.70
CA ALA A 67 32.14 2.40 7.56
C ALA A 67 33.13 3.35 6.88
N SER A 68 33.38 3.17 5.57
CA SER A 68 34.22 4.06 4.77
C SER A 68 33.70 5.51 4.78
N MET A 69 32.38 5.70 4.73
CA MET A 69 31.78 7.03 4.84
C MET A 69 32.00 7.69 6.20
N GLU A 70 31.87 6.93 7.28
CA GLU A 70 32.13 7.43 8.63
C GLU A 70 33.60 7.88 8.79
N MET A 71 34.55 7.15 8.19
CA MET A 71 35.97 7.47 8.23
C MET A 71 36.33 8.79 7.52
N ILE A 72 35.57 9.19 6.50
CA ILE A 72 35.74 10.48 5.81
C ILE A 72 34.89 11.61 6.43
N GLY A 73 34.27 11.36 7.59
CA GLY A 73 33.47 12.35 8.33
C GLY A 73 32.06 12.56 7.78
N VAL A 74 31.54 11.65 6.95
CA VAL A 74 30.19 11.72 6.39
C VAL A 74 29.27 10.74 7.11
N ASP A 75 28.25 11.26 7.79
CA ASP A 75 27.24 10.45 8.48
C ASP A 75 26.38 9.63 7.48
N PRO A 76 26.47 8.28 7.48
CA PRO A 76 25.70 7.43 6.59
C PRO A 76 24.20 7.47 6.87
N LEU A 77 23.77 7.76 8.10
CA LEU A 77 22.34 7.85 8.42
C LEU A 77 21.70 9.05 7.70
N ARG A 78 22.37 10.20 7.71
CA ARG A 78 21.87 11.39 7.00
C ARG A 78 21.98 11.25 5.48
N ARG A 79 23.03 10.60 4.99
CA ARG A 79 23.33 10.57 3.55
C ARG A 79 22.64 9.43 2.80
N ILE A 80 22.46 8.27 3.43
CA ILE A 80 21.89 7.07 2.80
C ILE A 80 20.48 6.79 3.32
N VAL A 81 20.28 6.78 4.64
CA VAL A 81 19.02 6.38 5.25
C VAL A 81 17.93 7.43 5.07
N SER A 82 18.19 8.70 5.40
CA SER A 82 17.19 9.78 5.33
C SER A 82 16.55 9.95 3.94
N PRO A 83 17.31 10.03 2.81
CA PRO A 83 16.69 10.17 1.49
C PRO A 83 15.81 8.98 1.11
N ARG A 84 16.22 7.76 1.47
CA ARG A 84 15.45 6.52 1.22
C ARG A 84 14.17 6.48 2.04
N PHE A 85 14.23 6.94 3.29
CA PHE A 85 13.07 7.05 4.18
C PHE A 85 12.00 7.97 3.59
N TRP A 86 12.39 9.19 3.19
CA TRP A 86 11.46 10.15 2.59
C TRP A 86 10.95 9.72 1.22
N ALA A 87 11.79 9.08 0.40
CA ALA A 87 11.36 8.53 -0.87
C ALA A 87 10.25 7.47 -0.68
N GLY A 88 10.41 6.56 0.30
CA GLY A 88 9.39 5.56 0.60
C GLY A 88 8.08 6.17 1.10
N ALA A 89 8.16 7.17 1.98
CA ALA A 89 6.99 7.87 2.51
C ALA A 89 6.18 8.63 1.43
N ILE A 90 6.84 9.18 0.40
CA ILE A 90 6.18 9.91 -0.70
C ILE A 90 5.67 8.96 -1.80
N CYS A 91 6.42 7.90 -2.11
CA CYS A 91 6.05 6.96 -3.17
C CYS A 91 4.80 6.14 -2.79
N MET A 92 4.66 5.74 -1.53
CA MET A 92 3.53 4.92 -1.08
C MET A 92 2.14 5.50 -1.32
N PRO A 93 1.82 6.74 -0.92
CA PRO A 93 0.51 7.35 -1.20
C PRO A 93 0.26 7.52 -2.70
N THR A 94 1.29 7.86 -3.46
CA THR A 94 1.20 8.00 -4.92
C THR A 94 0.85 6.66 -5.58
N LEU A 95 1.48 5.57 -5.15
CA LEU A 95 1.19 4.22 -5.63
C LEU A 95 -0.21 3.75 -5.22
N ALA A 96 -0.68 4.09 -4.02
CA ALA A 96 -2.00 3.74 -3.55
C ALA A 96 -3.11 4.43 -4.38
N LEU A 97 -2.91 5.71 -4.74
CA LEU A 97 -3.82 6.42 -5.64
C LEU A 97 -3.91 5.75 -7.01
N ILE A 98 -2.76 5.42 -7.61
CA ILE A 98 -2.71 4.71 -8.90
C ILE A 98 -3.41 3.34 -8.77
N PHE A 99 -3.17 2.61 -7.68
CA PHE A 99 -3.79 1.32 -7.43
C PHE A 99 -5.32 1.44 -7.41
N SER A 100 -5.86 2.39 -6.67
CA SER A 100 -7.31 2.62 -6.56
C SER A 100 -7.91 3.04 -7.90
N SER A 101 -7.28 3.98 -8.63
CA SER A 101 -7.76 4.40 -9.95
C SER A 101 -7.82 3.24 -10.96
N VAL A 102 -6.75 2.44 -11.05
CA VAL A 102 -6.70 1.29 -11.95
C VAL A 102 -7.60 0.14 -11.45
N GLY A 103 -7.87 0.09 -10.15
CA GLY A 103 -8.87 -0.80 -9.55
C GLY A 103 -10.28 -0.48 -10.04
N VAL A 104 -10.68 0.80 -9.96
CA VAL A 104 -12.00 1.28 -10.43
C VAL A 104 -12.17 1.04 -11.94
N LEU A 105 -11.14 1.32 -12.75
CA LEU A 105 -11.18 1.02 -14.20
C LEU A 105 -11.35 -0.48 -14.49
N GLY A 106 -10.66 -1.33 -13.74
CA GLY A 106 -10.82 -2.79 -13.86
C GLY A 106 -12.22 -3.26 -13.49
N ALA A 107 -12.83 -2.63 -12.50
CA ALA A 107 -14.20 -2.91 -12.10
C ALA A 107 -15.22 -2.41 -13.12
N TYR A 108 -15.02 -1.23 -13.70
CA TYR A 108 -15.86 -0.72 -14.78
C TYR A 108 -15.85 -1.66 -16.00
N ALA A 109 -14.67 -2.17 -16.38
CA ALA A 109 -14.54 -3.11 -17.49
C ALA A 109 -15.35 -4.40 -17.28
N VAL A 110 -15.41 -4.92 -16.05
CA VAL A 110 -16.19 -6.13 -15.74
C VAL A 110 -17.67 -5.82 -15.50
N GLY A 111 -17.96 -4.83 -14.67
CA GLY A 111 -19.34 -4.48 -14.28
C GLY A 111 -20.17 -3.96 -15.45
N VAL A 112 -19.65 -3.00 -16.21
CA VAL A 112 -20.40 -2.33 -17.27
C VAL A 112 -20.23 -3.08 -18.59
N LEU A 113 -18.99 -3.29 -19.05
CA LEU A 113 -18.77 -3.85 -20.40
C LEU A 113 -19.09 -5.34 -20.51
N TRP A 114 -18.91 -6.11 -19.44
CA TRP A 114 -19.12 -7.56 -19.47
C TRP A 114 -20.46 -7.98 -18.86
N LEU A 115 -20.80 -7.48 -17.67
CA LEU A 115 -22.01 -7.87 -16.94
C LEU A 115 -23.25 -7.03 -17.28
N GLY A 116 -23.08 -5.94 -18.04
CA GLY A 116 -24.18 -5.15 -18.58
C GLY A 116 -24.85 -4.19 -17.59
N VAL A 117 -24.16 -3.82 -16.50
CA VAL A 117 -24.64 -2.76 -15.59
C VAL A 117 -24.66 -1.42 -16.35
N ASP A 118 -25.67 -0.60 -16.12
CA ASP A 118 -25.75 0.74 -16.71
C ASP A 118 -24.55 1.62 -16.28
N GLY A 119 -23.81 2.11 -17.27
CA GLY A 119 -22.63 2.94 -17.04
C GLY A 119 -22.96 4.28 -16.39
N GLY A 120 -24.12 4.88 -16.71
CA GLY A 120 -24.56 6.13 -16.10
C GLY A 120 -24.76 5.98 -14.58
N SER A 121 -25.49 4.94 -14.20
CA SER A 121 -25.77 4.58 -12.80
C SER A 121 -24.49 4.19 -12.05
N PHE A 122 -23.55 3.49 -12.70
CA PHE A 122 -22.26 3.15 -12.10
C PHE A 122 -21.46 4.39 -11.68
N TRP A 123 -21.34 5.38 -12.57
CA TRP A 123 -20.60 6.60 -12.28
C TRP A 123 -21.35 7.54 -11.34
N SER A 124 -22.67 7.71 -11.50
CA SER A 124 -23.45 8.62 -10.65
C SER A 124 -23.50 8.14 -9.19
N ASN A 125 -23.76 6.84 -8.96
CA ASN A 125 -23.83 6.30 -7.61
C ASN A 125 -22.47 6.34 -6.91
N MET A 126 -21.38 6.10 -7.65
CA MET A 126 -20.03 6.26 -7.13
C MET A 126 -19.73 7.71 -6.75
N GLN A 127 -20.04 8.68 -7.61
CA GLN A 127 -19.79 10.11 -7.32
C GLN A 127 -20.64 10.62 -6.15
N ASN A 128 -21.88 10.13 -6.01
CA ASN A 128 -22.76 10.52 -4.91
C ASN A 128 -22.34 9.92 -3.56
N SER A 129 -21.60 8.82 -3.57
CA SER A 129 -21.25 8.08 -2.35
C SER A 129 -19.82 8.31 -1.87
N VAL A 130 -18.92 8.72 -2.76
CA VAL A 130 -17.51 8.95 -2.43
C VAL A 130 -17.33 10.39 -1.99
N GLU A 131 -16.98 10.58 -0.74
CA GLU A 131 -16.69 11.88 -0.16
C GLU A 131 -15.19 12.19 -0.18
N TRP A 132 -14.85 13.43 -0.53
CA TRP A 132 -13.45 13.86 -0.61
C TRP A 132 -12.72 13.81 0.74
N GLY A 133 -13.40 14.18 1.82
CA GLY A 133 -12.84 14.14 3.17
C GLY A 133 -12.74 12.72 3.69
N ASP A 134 -13.88 12.06 3.85
CA ASP A 134 -13.94 10.84 4.64
C ASP A 134 -13.44 9.59 3.91
N ASP A 135 -13.40 9.58 2.57
CA ASP A 135 -12.92 8.43 1.80
C ASP A 135 -11.52 8.65 1.24
N VAL A 136 -11.33 9.75 0.51
CA VAL A 136 -10.10 9.99 -0.24
C VAL A 136 -8.99 10.43 0.71
N LEU A 137 -9.22 11.45 1.54
CA LEU A 137 -8.19 11.95 2.46
C LEU A 137 -7.80 10.88 3.48
N ASN A 138 -8.78 10.17 4.02
CA ASN A 138 -8.56 9.07 4.95
C ASN A 138 -7.73 7.93 4.33
N GLY A 139 -8.02 7.52 3.09
CA GLY A 139 -7.20 6.55 2.37
C GLY A 139 -5.76 7.03 2.15
N VAL A 140 -5.57 8.32 1.84
CA VAL A 140 -4.25 8.94 1.69
C VAL A 140 -3.49 8.96 3.02
N ILE A 141 -4.12 9.37 4.12
CA ILE A 141 -3.52 9.38 5.46
C ILE A 141 -3.05 7.97 5.84
N LYS A 142 -3.90 6.94 5.67
CA LYS A 142 -3.52 5.54 5.91
C LYS A 142 -2.27 5.16 5.10
N SER A 143 -2.26 5.48 3.80
CA SER A 143 -1.14 5.12 2.91
C SER A 143 0.18 5.81 3.27
N VAL A 144 0.14 7.05 3.78
CA VAL A 144 1.32 7.76 4.31
C VAL A 144 1.86 7.06 5.55
N VAL A 145 0.99 6.72 6.50
CA VAL A 145 1.37 6.01 7.74
C VAL A 145 2.01 4.66 7.41
N PHE A 146 1.41 3.89 6.49
CA PHE A 146 1.98 2.63 6.03
C PHE A 146 3.34 2.84 5.34
N GLY A 147 3.48 3.87 4.50
CA GLY A 147 4.75 4.17 3.85
C GLY A 147 5.87 4.49 4.84
N VAL A 148 5.58 5.27 5.88
CA VAL A 148 6.54 5.56 6.96
C VAL A 148 6.95 4.28 7.68
N VAL A 149 6.00 3.46 8.11
CA VAL A 149 6.26 2.27 8.93
C VAL A 149 7.01 1.19 8.14
N VAL A 150 6.56 0.90 6.91
CA VAL A 150 7.22 -0.10 6.05
C VAL A 150 8.66 0.32 5.73
N THR A 151 8.86 1.60 5.39
CA THR A 151 10.20 2.09 5.04
C THR A 151 11.12 2.14 6.25
N TRP A 152 10.60 2.50 7.44
CA TRP A 152 11.36 2.42 8.68
C TRP A 152 11.86 1.00 8.93
N ILE A 153 10.96 0.01 8.90
CA ILE A 153 11.32 -1.39 9.15
C ILE A 153 12.36 -1.87 8.14
N ALA A 154 12.20 -1.55 6.86
CA ALA A 154 13.14 -1.94 5.81
C ALA A 154 14.54 -1.36 6.02
N VAL A 155 14.63 -0.06 6.34
CA VAL A 155 15.92 0.59 6.54
C VAL A 155 16.59 0.10 7.83
N PHE A 156 15.83 -0.09 8.91
CA PHE A 156 16.34 -0.64 10.16
C PHE A 156 16.93 -2.03 9.96
N GLN A 157 16.21 -2.94 9.30
CA GLN A 157 16.69 -4.29 9.05
C GLN A 157 17.91 -4.33 8.14
N GLY A 158 18.00 -3.42 7.17
CA GLY A 158 19.18 -3.30 6.31
C GLY A 158 20.39 -2.80 7.08
N TYR A 159 20.20 -1.85 8.00
CA TYR A 159 21.29 -1.26 8.78
C TYR A 159 21.78 -2.17 9.90
N ASP A 160 20.89 -2.89 10.59
CA ASP A 160 21.22 -3.78 11.72
C ASP A 160 21.64 -5.20 11.29
N THR A 161 21.60 -5.51 9.99
CA THR A 161 21.93 -6.85 9.50
C THR A 161 23.37 -7.27 9.82
N VAL A 162 23.57 -8.59 9.99
CA VAL A 162 24.89 -9.20 10.08
C VAL A 162 25.54 -9.16 8.69
N PRO A 163 26.79 -8.71 8.53
CA PRO A 163 27.46 -8.53 7.23
C PRO A 163 27.89 -9.87 6.62
N THR A 164 26.93 -10.75 6.35
CA THR A 164 27.10 -12.03 5.66
C THR A 164 25.99 -12.19 4.63
N SER A 165 26.27 -12.91 3.54
CA SER A 165 25.28 -13.15 2.48
C SER A 165 24.00 -13.81 3.00
N GLU A 166 24.14 -14.74 3.96
CA GLU A 166 23.01 -15.36 4.63
C GLU A 166 22.25 -14.37 5.54
N GLY A 167 22.98 -13.51 6.25
CA GLY A 167 22.40 -12.45 7.09
C GLY A 167 21.50 -11.51 6.30
N ILE A 168 21.94 -11.07 5.11
CA ILE A 168 21.15 -10.21 4.21
C ILE A 168 19.84 -10.90 3.78
N SER A 169 19.90 -12.16 3.38
CA SER A 169 18.71 -12.92 2.96
C SER A 169 17.69 -13.08 4.11
N ARG A 170 18.20 -13.40 5.31
CA ARG A 170 17.36 -13.49 6.52
C ARG A 170 16.74 -12.14 6.89
N ALA A 171 17.51 -11.05 6.83
CA ALA A 171 17.02 -9.70 7.10
C ALA A 171 15.93 -9.29 6.11
N THR A 172 16.12 -9.56 4.82
CA THR A 172 15.14 -9.30 3.76
C THR A 172 13.81 -10.00 4.04
N THR A 173 13.87 -11.26 4.44
CA THR A 173 12.66 -12.04 4.78
C THR A 173 11.98 -11.48 6.03
N ARG A 174 12.76 -11.13 7.07
CA ARG A 174 12.24 -10.51 8.29
C ARG A 174 11.56 -9.17 8.02
N THR A 175 12.10 -8.35 7.11
CA THR A 175 11.48 -7.08 6.70
C THR A 175 10.06 -7.31 6.21
N VAL A 176 9.85 -8.27 5.30
CA VAL A 176 8.53 -8.53 4.73
C VAL A 176 7.54 -8.98 5.81
N VAL A 177 7.96 -9.88 6.72
CA VAL A 177 7.10 -10.38 7.80
C VAL A 177 6.72 -9.26 8.76
N TYR A 178 7.69 -8.50 9.27
CA TYR A 178 7.43 -7.43 10.24
C TYR A 178 6.65 -6.27 9.62
N ALA A 179 6.98 -5.88 8.40
CA ALA A 179 6.22 -4.86 7.68
C ALA A 179 4.76 -5.30 7.44
N SER A 180 4.53 -6.56 7.05
CA SER A 180 3.18 -7.07 6.82
C SER A 180 2.35 -7.11 8.10
N LEU A 181 2.92 -7.59 9.21
CA LEU A 181 2.25 -7.58 10.51
C LEU A 181 1.96 -6.17 11.01
N ALA A 182 2.92 -5.25 10.84
CA ALA A 182 2.75 -3.86 11.23
C ALA A 182 1.65 -3.17 10.41
N VAL A 183 1.61 -3.39 9.09
CA VAL A 183 0.56 -2.84 8.20
C VAL A 183 -0.81 -3.35 8.62
N LEU A 184 -0.98 -4.66 8.81
CA LEU A 184 -2.28 -5.24 9.20
C LEU A 184 -2.71 -4.80 10.61
N GLY A 185 -1.78 -4.73 11.56
CA GLY A 185 -2.08 -4.25 12.92
C GLY A 185 -2.46 -2.77 12.95
N LEU A 186 -1.75 -1.93 12.19
CA LEU A 186 -2.07 -0.51 12.08
C LEU A 186 -3.34 -0.26 11.30
N ASP A 187 -3.64 -1.08 10.29
CA ASP A 187 -4.89 -0.97 9.54
C ASP A 187 -6.10 -1.12 10.46
N PHE A 188 -6.12 -2.15 11.31
CA PHE A 188 -7.19 -2.31 12.30
C PHE A 188 -7.35 -1.09 13.22
N ILE A 189 -6.25 -0.54 13.74
CA ILE A 189 -6.26 0.62 14.64
C ILE A 189 -6.77 1.86 13.90
N LEU A 190 -6.26 2.12 12.70
CA LEU A 190 -6.64 3.29 11.90
C LEU A 190 -8.09 3.18 11.45
N THR A 191 -8.56 2.01 11.02
CA THR A 191 -9.96 1.78 10.66
C THR A 191 -10.88 2.06 11.86
N ALA A 192 -10.53 1.58 13.05
CA ALA A 192 -11.31 1.83 14.26
C ALA A 192 -11.36 3.33 14.63
N VAL A 193 -10.27 4.08 14.46
CA VAL A 193 -10.21 5.51 14.77
C VAL A 193 -10.92 6.38 13.73
N MET A 194 -10.84 6.00 12.46
CA MET A 194 -11.31 6.84 11.34
C MET A 194 -12.75 6.53 10.94
N PHE A 195 -13.20 5.30 11.13
CA PHE A 195 -14.55 4.85 10.75
C PHE A 195 -15.36 4.28 11.92
N GLY A 196 -14.76 4.14 13.11
CA GLY A 196 -15.51 3.80 14.31
C GLY A 196 -16.25 5.01 14.86
N GLU A 197 -17.53 4.86 15.14
CA GLU A 197 -18.26 5.77 16.04
C GLU A 197 -17.71 5.55 17.46
N LEU A 198 -16.75 6.37 17.88
CA LEU A 198 -16.35 6.51 19.29
C LEU A 198 -17.24 7.54 19.99
#